data_AF-A0A2N3AM45-F1
#
_entry.id   AF-A0A2N3AM45-F1
#
_cell.length_a   1.000
_cell.length_b   1.000
_cell.length_c   1.000
_cell.angle_alpha   90.00
_cell.angle_beta   90.00
_cell.angle_gamma   90.00
#
_symmetry.space_group_name_H-M   'P 1'
#
loop_
_entity.id
_entity.type
_entity.pdbx_description
1 polymer ?
#
loop_
_entity_poly.entity_id
_entity_poly.type
_entity_poly.pdbx_seq_one_letter_code
_entity_poly.pdbx_strand_id
1 'polypeptide(L)'
;MVAYTKLCQMLRPDPSYFFLINSGTQVRIAATCSQVLGNIVLPYTNPADTQKFAAIHSDPPGIKTAYPAVVLNKFKNGRTCYIAGDLESIDYEPHRQTFLNLIKWLAKEPFCWEAQAPRPVEITVLHQPERRQYIINLINFQSDLPNIPVEDIKVRLQIPEATKSIDIFKLPEKNSVRFKVTRKYVDIYPPKLQTFMMLCIEYS
;
A
#
# COMPACT_ATOMS: atom_id res chain seq x y z
N MET A 1 10.71 14.35 -12.25
CA MET A 1 10.08 13.32 -13.12
C MET A 1 10.92 12.04 -13.05
N VAL A 2 10.30 10.86 -12.91
CA VAL A 2 11.00 9.57 -12.82
C VAL A 2 10.44 8.66 -13.93
N ALA A 3 11.10 8.64 -15.08
CA ALA A 3 10.65 7.77 -16.17
C ALA A 3 11.03 6.30 -15.90
N TYR A 4 10.23 5.40 -16.49
CA TYR A 4 10.37 3.94 -16.54
C TYR A 4 11.54 3.36 -15.73
N THR A 5 11.25 2.98 -14.49
CA THR A 5 12.24 2.41 -13.59
C THR A 5 12.19 0.89 -13.65
N LYS A 6 13.34 0.23 -13.44
CA LYS A 6 13.37 -1.22 -13.17
C LYS A 6 12.45 -1.58 -11.99
N LEU A 7 12.23 -0.62 -11.09
CA LEU A 7 11.25 -0.70 -10.02
C LEU A 7 9.81 -0.95 -10.55
N CYS A 8 9.30 -0.17 -11.51
CA CYS A 8 7.96 -0.39 -12.05
C CYS A 8 7.82 -1.76 -12.72
N GLN A 9 8.83 -2.18 -13.49
CA GLN A 9 8.86 -3.50 -14.12
C GLN A 9 8.87 -4.63 -13.08
N MET A 10 9.60 -4.45 -11.99
CA MET A 10 9.70 -5.43 -10.92
C MET A 10 8.40 -5.54 -10.10
N LEU A 11 7.67 -4.44 -9.97
CA LEU A 11 6.55 -4.33 -9.03
C LEU A 11 5.18 -4.44 -9.69
N ARG A 12 5.06 -4.53 -11.02
CA ARG A 12 3.76 -4.60 -11.69
C ARG A 12 3.66 -5.80 -12.65
N PRO A 13 2.51 -6.51 -12.66
CA PRO A 13 2.28 -7.66 -13.55
C PRO A 13 1.97 -7.27 -15.00
N ASP A 14 1.51 -6.05 -15.26
CA ASP A 14 1.26 -5.52 -16.62
C ASP A 14 2.26 -4.37 -16.91
N PRO A 15 3.13 -4.51 -17.92
CA PRO A 15 4.16 -3.54 -18.26
C PRO A 15 3.65 -2.34 -19.08
N SER A 16 2.33 -2.12 -19.17
CA SER A 16 1.75 -0.94 -19.83
C SER A 16 2.42 0.37 -19.36
N TYR A 17 2.61 1.30 -20.30
CA TYR A 17 3.44 2.50 -20.16
C TYR A 17 2.94 3.44 -19.06
N PHE A 18 3.39 3.24 -17.83
CA PHE A 18 3.11 4.16 -16.72
C PHE A 18 4.42 4.70 -16.13
N PHE A 19 4.59 6.02 -16.23
CA PHE A 19 5.70 6.75 -15.64
C PHE A 19 5.39 7.06 -14.18
N LEU A 20 6.41 7.05 -13.30
CA LEU A 20 6.27 7.61 -11.97
C LEU A 20 6.53 9.11 -12.06
N ILE A 21 5.47 9.88 -11.93
CA ILE A 21 5.59 11.33 -11.91
C ILE A 21 6.11 11.73 -10.52
N ASN A 22 6.84 12.85 -10.46
CA ASN A 22 7.10 13.47 -9.17
C ASN A 22 6.94 14.95 -9.39
N SER A 23 6.04 15.56 -8.62
CA SER A 23 5.72 16.99 -8.62
C SER A 23 6.57 17.79 -7.62
N GLY A 24 7.24 17.12 -6.69
CA GLY A 24 8.08 17.74 -5.66
C GLY A 24 9.56 17.80 -6.00
N THR A 25 10.31 18.47 -5.13
CA THR A 25 11.78 18.54 -5.19
C THR A 25 12.40 17.16 -5.07
N GLN A 26 13.50 16.93 -5.80
CA GLN A 26 14.32 15.73 -5.65
C GLN A 26 15.71 16.09 -5.19
N VAL A 27 16.24 15.30 -4.26
CA VAL A 27 17.63 15.43 -3.83
C VAL A 27 18.52 14.67 -4.78
N ARG A 28 19.55 15.33 -5.31
CA ARG A 28 20.58 14.63 -6.09
C ARG A 28 21.41 13.76 -5.14
N ILE A 29 21.41 12.46 -5.39
CA ILE A 29 22.15 11.48 -4.59
C ILE A 29 23.26 10.80 -5.41
N ALA A 30 24.18 10.14 -4.71
CA ALA A 30 25.16 9.22 -5.28
C ALA A 30 25.03 7.84 -4.62
N ALA A 31 25.18 6.78 -5.40
CA ALA A 31 25.13 5.40 -4.92
C ALA A 31 26.54 4.78 -5.04
N THR A 32 27.18 4.49 -3.91
CA THR A 32 28.53 3.90 -3.86
C THR A 32 28.51 2.37 -3.73
N CYS A 33 27.67 1.84 -2.85
CA CYS A 33 27.54 0.40 -2.59
C CYS A 33 26.10 -0.13 -2.70
N SER A 34 25.22 0.61 -3.37
CA SER A 34 23.80 0.31 -3.48
C SER A 34 23.40 -0.04 -4.92
N GLN A 35 22.43 -0.94 -5.07
CA GLN A 35 21.85 -1.24 -6.38
C GLN A 35 20.92 -0.10 -6.81
N VAL A 36 21.19 0.51 -7.96
CA VAL A 36 20.33 1.54 -8.55
C VAL A 36 19.15 0.87 -9.28
N LEU A 37 17.92 1.20 -8.86
CA LEU A 37 16.67 0.69 -9.43
C LEU A 37 15.98 1.69 -10.37
N GLY A 38 16.37 2.96 -10.31
CA GLY A 38 15.82 4.02 -11.15
C GLY A 38 16.67 5.28 -11.09
N ASN A 39 16.65 6.07 -12.16
CA ASN A 39 17.36 7.33 -12.29
C ASN A 39 16.38 8.50 -12.46
N ILE A 40 16.82 9.70 -12.12
CA ILE A 40 16.07 10.93 -12.38
C ILE A 40 15.99 11.13 -13.90
N VAL A 41 14.81 11.54 -14.37
CA VAL A 41 14.60 11.92 -15.76
C VAL A 41 14.08 13.36 -15.76
N LEU A 42 14.80 14.26 -16.42
CA LEU A 42 14.45 15.68 -16.48
C LEU A 42 13.46 15.94 -17.61
N PRO A 43 12.55 16.91 -17.50
CA PRO A 43 11.64 17.26 -18.59
C PRO A 43 12.41 17.78 -19.82
N TYR A 44 11.80 17.69 -21.00
CA TYR A 44 12.36 18.25 -22.24
C TYR A 44 12.37 19.78 -22.27
N THR A 45 11.37 20.39 -21.64
CA THR A 45 11.25 21.83 -21.50
C THR A 45 11.45 22.24 -20.04
N ASN A 46 11.80 23.50 -19.82
CA ASN A 46 11.82 24.05 -18.48
C ASN A 46 10.36 24.17 -17.98
N PRO A 47 9.97 23.50 -16.88
CA PRO A 47 8.60 23.59 -16.36
C PRO A 47 8.17 25.00 -15.95
N ALA A 48 9.13 25.91 -15.69
CA ALA A 48 8.86 27.31 -15.40
C ALA A 48 8.65 28.17 -16.65
N ASP A 49 8.94 27.65 -17.85
CA ASP A 49 8.74 28.35 -19.14
C ASP A 49 7.35 28.03 -19.68
N THR A 50 6.44 29.00 -19.62
CA THR A 50 5.06 28.85 -20.09
C THR A 50 4.91 28.95 -21.61
N GLN A 51 5.96 29.36 -22.33
CA GLN A 51 5.94 29.48 -23.79
C GLN A 51 6.35 28.18 -24.50
N LYS A 52 7.07 27.28 -23.83
CA LYS A 52 7.55 26.01 -24.37
C LYS A 52 7.03 24.83 -23.55
N PHE A 53 6.10 24.08 -24.12
CA PHE A 53 5.54 22.89 -23.48
C PHE A 53 5.77 21.63 -24.30
N ALA A 54 5.84 20.49 -23.61
CA ALA A 54 5.84 19.16 -24.21
C ALA A 54 4.55 18.44 -23.76
N ALA A 55 3.85 17.82 -24.70
CA ALA A 55 2.63 17.06 -24.38
C ALA A 55 3.00 15.70 -23.76
N ILE A 56 2.48 15.43 -22.56
CA ILE A 56 2.67 14.15 -21.84
C ILE A 56 2.09 12.94 -22.61
N HIS A 57 1.19 13.19 -23.57
CA HIS A 57 0.50 12.17 -24.37
C HIS A 57 1.26 11.75 -25.64
N SER A 58 2.41 12.37 -25.94
CA SER A 58 3.13 12.19 -27.21
C SER A 58 4.44 11.40 -27.07
N ASP A 59 4.53 10.52 -26.06
CA ASP A 59 5.66 9.63 -25.76
C ASP A 59 7.03 10.28 -25.98
N PRO A 60 7.51 11.03 -24.99
CA PRO A 60 8.89 10.71 -24.68
C PRO A 60 9.18 10.67 -23.18
N PRO A 61 9.96 9.66 -22.73
CA PRO A 61 10.68 9.80 -21.48
C PRO A 61 11.56 11.05 -21.61
N GLY A 62 11.60 11.91 -20.59
CA GLY A 62 12.43 13.11 -20.58
C GLY A 62 13.94 12.85 -20.78
N ILE A 63 14.75 13.89 -20.58
CA ILE A 63 16.22 13.81 -20.61
C ILE A 63 16.70 12.85 -19.51
N LYS A 64 17.15 11.66 -19.91
CA LYS A 64 17.71 10.65 -19.00
C LYS A 64 18.97 11.21 -18.34
N THR A 65 19.09 11.01 -17.04
CA THR A 65 20.30 11.37 -16.29
C THR A 65 20.97 10.13 -15.70
N ALA A 66 22.22 10.29 -15.27
CA ALA A 66 22.92 9.29 -14.47
C ALA A 66 22.64 9.43 -12.96
N TYR A 67 21.78 10.38 -12.54
CA TYR A 67 21.50 10.62 -11.14
C TYR A 67 20.56 9.53 -10.60
N PRO A 68 20.98 8.74 -9.61
CA PRO A 68 20.10 7.76 -8.99
C PRO A 68 18.88 8.45 -8.37
N ALA A 69 17.72 7.85 -8.52
CA ALA A 69 16.46 8.28 -7.90
C ALA A 69 15.91 7.22 -6.94
N VAL A 70 16.17 5.94 -7.23
CA VAL A 70 15.76 4.82 -6.38
C VAL A 70 16.96 3.93 -6.17
N VAL A 71 17.36 3.74 -4.91
CA VAL A 71 18.51 2.91 -4.54
C VAL A 71 18.11 1.87 -3.50
N LEU A 72 18.57 0.65 -3.72
CA LEU A 72 18.36 -0.48 -2.83
C LEU A 72 19.67 -0.85 -2.16
N ASN A 73 19.65 -0.90 -0.83
CA ASN A 73 20.71 -1.48 -0.04
C ASN A 73 20.25 -2.77 0.65
N LYS A 74 21.18 -3.70 0.83
CA LYS A 74 20.96 -4.95 1.57
C LYS A 74 21.97 -5.01 2.71
N PHE A 75 21.48 -5.24 3.92
CA PHE A 75 22.35 -5.41 5.08
C PHE A 75 21.86 -6.60 5.90
N LYS A 76 22.67 -7.66 5.96
CA LYS A 76 22.28 -8.97 6.52
C LYS A 76 20.94 -9.42 5.91
N ASN A 77 19.95 -9.69 6.75
CA ASN A 77 18.60 -10.09 6.35
C ASN A 77 17.68 -8.88 6.08
N GLY A 78 18.14 -7.64 6.19
CA GLY A 78 17.37 -6.43 5.91
C GLY A 78 17.47 -5.97 4.45
N ARG A 79 16.47 -5.19 4.02
CA ARG A 79 16.50 -4.40 2.78
C ARG A 79 16.09 -2.97 3.11
N THR A 80 16.74 -2.00 2.50
CA THR A 80 16.40 -0.58 2.62
C THR A 80 16.29 -0.01 1.21
N CYS A 81 15.16 0.61 0.90
CA CYS A 81 14.97 1.35 -0.34
C CYS A 81 14.95 2.85 0.01
N TYR A 82 15.80 3.63 -0.65
CA TYR A 82 15.73 5.08 -0.59
C TYR A 82 15.22 5.60 -1.94
N ILE A 83 14.26 6.53 -1.87
CA ILE A 83 13.66 7.20 -3.01
C ILE A 83 13.92 8.69 -2.85
N ALA A 84 14.55 9.30 -3.86
CA ALA A 84 14.93 10.71 -3.86
C ALA A 84 13.75 11.68 -4.05
N GLY A 85 12.52 11.19 -4.01
CA GLY A 85 11.30 11.94 -4.26
C GLY A 85 10.11 11.32 -3.54
N ASP A 86 9.06 12.12 -3.39
CA ASP A 86 7.83 11.77 -2.68
C ASP A 86 6.91 10.98 -3.63
N LEU A 87 6.87 9.66 -3.47
CA LEU A 87 6.11 8.76 -4.34
C LEU A 87 4.63 8.69 -3.92
N GLU A 88 4.39 8.93 -2.63
CA GLU A 88 3.14 8.79 -1.91
C GLU A 88 2.23 10.03 -1.98
N SER A 89 2.79 11.21 -2.26
CA SER A 89 2.05 12.48 -2.37
C SER A 89 1.11 12.58 -3.57
N ILE A 90 1.33 11.77 -4.62
CA ILE A 90 0.53 11.85 -5.84
C ILE A 90 -0.72 10.98 -5.69
N ASP A 91 -1.89 11.63 -5.65
CA ASP A 91 -3.20 10.95 -5.66
C ASP A 91 -3.55 10.44 -7.07
N TYR A 92 -2.79 9.45 -7.53
CA TYR A 92 -3.02 8.74 -8.78
C TYR A 92 -2.90 7.23 -8.54
N GLU A 93 -3.89 6.45 -8.96
CA GLU A 93 -3.99 5.04 -8.57
C GLU A 93 -2.75 4.20 -8.94
N PRO A 94 -2.14 4.36 -10.13
CA PRO A 94 -0.87 3.70 -10.45
C PRO A 94 0.27 4.02 -9.47
N HIS A 95 0.35 5.25 -8.94
CA HIS A 95 1.34 5.63 -7.93
C HIS A 95 1.11 4.85 -6.63
N ARG A 96 -0.14 4.90 -6.13
CA ARG A 96 -0.55 4.18 -4.92
C ARG A 96 -0.26 2.69 -5.03
N GLN A 97 -0.61 2.05 -6.14
CA GLN A 97 -0.35 0.64 -6.36
C GLN A 97 1.15 0.30 -6.38
N THR A 98 1.98 1.17 -6.97
CA THR A 98 3.44 0.97 -7.01
C THR A 98 4.06 1.10 -5.63
N PHE A 99 3.62 2.09 -4.85
CA PHE A 99 4.02 2.26 -3.47
C PHE A 99 3.63 1.05 -2.62
N LEU A 100 2.39 0.58 -2.72
CA LEU A 100 1.92 -0.63 -2.01
C LEU A 100 2.74 -1.87 -2.38
N ASN A 101 3.04 -2.07 -3.67
CA ASN A 101 3.83 -3.21 -4.13
C ASN A 101 5.29 -3.10 -3.66
N LEU A 102 5.85 -1.90 -3.56
CA LEU A 102 7.18 -1.68 -2.98
C LEU A 102 7.20 -2.08 -1.50
N ILE A 103 6.21 -1.64 -0.72
CA ILE A 103 6.10 -1.98 0.70
C ILE A 103 5.97 -3.50 0.89
N LYS A 104 5.11 -4.17 0.10
CA LYS A 104 4.98 -5.63 0.08
C LYS A 104 6.29 -6.34 -0.27
N TRP A 105 7.00 -5.83 -1.28
CA TRP A 105 8.27 -6.40 -1.71
C TRP A 105 9.40 -6.21 -0.68
N LEU A 106 9.35 -5.14 0.11
CA LEU A 106 10.27 -4.88 1.21
C LEU A 106 10.00 -5.74 2.45
N ALA A 107 8.71 -6.01 2.76
CA ALA A 107 8.31 -6.75 3.95
C ALA A 107 8.86 -8.18 4.02
N LYS A 108 9.20 -8.80 2.87
CA LYS A 108 9.69 -10.18 2.67
C LYS A 108 8.75 -11.29 3.14
N GLU A 109 8.07 -11.09 4.26
CA GLU A 109 7.06 -11.96 4.84
C GLU A 109 5.68 -11.30 4.72
N PRO A 110 4.60 -12.08 4.71
CA PRO A 110 3.24 -11.54 4.74
C PRO A 110 3.01 -10.68 5.99
N PHE A 111 2.13 -9.69 5.87
CA PHE A 111 1.74 -8.88 7.03
C PHE A 111 0.96 -9.71 8.06
N CYS A 112 1.00 -9.27 9.32
CA CYS A 112 0.20 -9.87 10.39
C CYS A 112 -1.31 -9.71 10.12
N TRP A 113 -1.71 -8.76 9.28
CA TRP A 113 -3.05 -8.69 8.72
C TRP A 113 -3.06 -7.92 7.40
N GLU A 114 -4.07 -8.16 6.59
CA GLU A 114 -4.32 -7.51 5.30
C GLU A 114 -5.83 -7.31 5.12
N ALA A 115 -6.23 -6.34 4.30
CA ALA A 115 -7.64 -6.16 3.96
C ALA A 115 -7.84 -5.83 2.48
N GLN A 116 -8.98 -6.28 1.97
CA GLN A 116 -9.56 -5.85 0.72
C GLN A 116 -10.85 -5.12 1.06
N ALA A 117 -10.84 -3.80 0.86
CA ALA A 117 -11.98 -2.94 1.14
C ALA A 117 -11.96 -1.75 0.16
N PRO A 118 -13.13 -1.15 -0.14
CA PRO A 118 -13.19 0.12 -0.85
C PRO A 118 -12.38 1.24 -0.17
N ARG A 119 -11.92 2.21 -0.97
CA ARG A 119 -11.08 3.34 -0.53
C ARG A 119 -11.58 4.12 0.71
N PRO A 120 -12.90 4.33 0.96
CA PRO A 120 -13.34 5.05 2.15
C PRO A 120 -13.32 4.24 3.45
N VAL A 121 -12.95 2.96 3.40
CA VAL A 121 -12.92 2.11 4.60
C VAL A 121 -11.55 2.17 5.27
N GLU A 122 -11.52 2.70 6.48
CA GLU A 122 -10.37 2.62 7.37
C GLU A 122 -10.51 1.42 8.31
N ILE A 123 -9.42 0.67 8.51
CA ILE A 123 -9.40 -0.52 9.35
C ILE A 123 -8.22 -0.43 10.32
N THR A 124 -8.49 -0.63 11.60
CA THR A 124 -7.48 -0.76 12.65
C THR A 124 -7.63 -2.10 13.35
N VAL A 125 -6.52 -2.79 13.59
CA VAL A 125 -6.46 -4.06 14.31
C VAL A 125 -5.62 -3.89 15.57
N LEU A 126 -6.20 -4.17 16.73
CA LEU A 126 -5.55 -4.09 18.03
C LEU A 126 -5.47 -5.49 18.66
N HIS A 127 -4.27 -5.96 18.94
CA HIS A 127 -4.06 -7.24 19.61
C HIS A 127 -4.03 -7.05 21.12
N GLN A 128 -4.81 -7.86 21.84
CA GLN A 128 -4.87 -7.88 23.31
C GLN A 128 -4.45 -9.27 23.79
N PRO A 129 -3.13 -9.56 23.88
CA PRO A 129 -2.63 -10.90 24.18
C PRO A 129 -3.07 -11.41 25.55
N GLU A 130 -3.14 -10.54 26.56
CA GLU A 130 -3.57 -10.89 27.93
C GLU A 130 -5.02 -11.41 27.97
N ARG A 131 -5.87 -10.91 27.07
CA ARG A 131 -7.27 -11.32 26.93
C ARG A 131 -7.48 -12.34 25.82
N ARG A 132 -6.40 -12.76 25.16
CA ARG A 132 -6.42 -13.64 23.99
C ARG A 132 -7.43 -13.22 22.93
N GLN A 133 -7.43 -11.93 22.59
CA GLN A 133 -8.36 -11.40 21.61
C GLN A 133 -7.73 -10.34 20.69
N TYR A 134 -8.38 -10.10 19.56
CA TYR A 134 -8.16 -8.94 18.70
C TYR A 134 -9.43 -8.10 18.63
N ILE A 135 -9.26 -6.77 18.62
CA ILE A 135 -10.32 -5.82 18.34
C ILE A 135 -10.06 -5.22 16.96
N ILE A 136 -11.01 -5.38 16.05
CA ILE A 136 -10.97 -4.77 14.72
C ILE A 136 -12.00 -3.68 14.64
N ASN A 137 -11.56 -2.47 14.29
CA ASN A 137 -12.41 -1.32 14.05
C ASN A 137 -12.47 -1.06 12.55
N LEU A 138 -13.67 -0.93 12.00
CA LEU A 138 -13.92 -0.54 10.62
C LEU A 138 -14.72 0.76 10.61
N ILE A 139 -14.23 1.77 9.90
CA ILE A 139 -14.89 3.06 9.73
C ILE A 139 -15.10 3.29 8.23
N ASN A 140 -16.33 3.59 7.82
CA ASN A 140 -16.65 4.08 6.48
C ASN A 140 -16.69 5.60 6.55
N PHE A 141 -15.70 6.27 5.95
CA PHE A 141 -15.59 7.72 5.93
C PHE A 141 -15.57 8.23 4.49
N GLN A 142 -16.67 8.83 4.06
CA GLN A 142 -16.82 9.40 2.72
C GLN A 142 -16.87 10.93 2.81
N SER A 143 -16.39 11.60 1.76
CA SER A 143 -16.43 13.07 1.67
C SER A 143 -17.86 13.61 1.63
N ASP A 144 -18.76 12.87 0.99
CA ASP A 144 -20.16 13.22 0.83
C ASP A 144 -21.04 12.45 1.81
N LEU A 145 -22.00 13.15 2.42
CA LEU A 145 -22.98 12.56 3.31
C LEU A 145 -24.35 12.43 2.63
N PRO A 146 -25.14 11.39 2.93
CA PRO A 146 -24.80 10.28 3.84
C PRO A 146 -23.83 9.28 3.21
N ASN A 147 -23.07 8.58 4.05
CA ASN A 147 -22.21 7.48 3.61
C ASN A 147 -23.00 6.45 2.79
N ILE A 148 -22.46 6.09 1.63
CA ILE A 148 -22.92 4.91 0.89
C ILE A 148 -22.43 3.67 1.65
N PRO A 149 -23.32 2.76 2.08
CA PRO A 149 -22.92 1.56 2.81
C PRO A 149 -21.98 0.68 1.98
N VAL A 150 -20.99 0.11 2.64
CA VAL A 150 -19.96 -0.72 2.00
C VAL A 150 -20.20 -2.20 2.28
N GLU A 151 -20.07 -3.01 1.24
CA GLU A 151 -20.18 -4.47 1.28
C GLU A 151 -18.89 -5.12 0.75
N ASP A 152 -18.82 -6.46 0.78
CA ASP A 152 -17.68 -7.25 0.26
C ASP A 152 -16.30 -6.91 0.85
N ILE A 153 -16.27 -6.45 2.11
CA ILE A 153 -15.02 -6.29 2.85
C ILE A 153 -14.47 -7.66 3.20
N LYS A 154 -13.16 -7.84 3.01
CA LYS A 154 -12.43 -9.02 3.46
C LYS A 154 -11.26 -8.59 4.33
N VAL A 155 -11.17 -9.13 5.54
CA VAL A 155 -10.02 -8.92 6.43
C VAL A 155 -9.34 -10.26 6.66
N ARG A 156 -8.04 -10.34 6.37
CA ARG A 156 -7.20 -11.50 6.66
C ARG A 156 -6.33 -11.18 7.87
N LEU A 157 -6.39 -12.02 8.90
CA LEU A 157 -5.60 -11.85 10.12
C LEU A 157 -4.76 -13.09 10.36
N GLN A 158 -3.47 -12.91 10.66
CA GLN A 158 -2.59 -13.98 11.11
C GLN A 158 -2.94 -14.35 12.55
N ILE A 159 -3.06 -15.65 12.80
CA ILE A 159 -3.38 -16.18 14.13
C ILE A 159 -2.14 -16.84 14.77
N PRO A 160 -2.03 -16.87 16.10
CA PRO A 160 -0.99 -17.60 16.79
C PRO A 160 -0.98 -19.10 16.41
N GLU A 161 0.21 -19.71 16.28
CA GLU A 161 0.33 -21.11 15.81
C GLU A 161 -0.33 -22.14 16.75
N ALA A 162 -0.52 -21.80 18.02
CA ALA A 162 -1.13 -22.68 19.02
C ALA A 162 -2.65 -22.51 19.16
N THR A 163 -3.30 -21.77 18.28
CA THR A 163 -4.75 -21.51 18.35
C THR A 163 -5.59 -22.76 18.07
N LYS A 164 -6.43 -23.16 19.03
CA LYS A 164 -7.33 -24.32 18.93
C LYS A 164 -8.72 -23.95 18.46
N SER A 165 -9.25 -22.82 18.93
CA SER A 165 -10.57 -22.29 18.54
C SER A 165 -10.50 -20.80 18.25
N ILE A 166 -11.40 -20.34 17.38
CA ILE A 166 -11.56 -18.94 17.04
C ILE A 166 -13.05 -18.64 17.02
N ASP A 167 -13.44 -17.61 17.75
CA ASP A 167 -14.79 -17.06 17.73
C ASP A 167 -14.73 -15.60 17.29
N ILE A 168 -15.59 -15.22 16.35
CA ILE A 168 -15.64 -13.87 15.80
C ILE A 168 -17.06 -13.33 15.88
N PHE A 169 -17.20 -12.19 16.53
CA PHE A 169 -18.50 -11.56 16.72
C PHE A 169 -18.42 -10.04 16.64
N LYS A 170 -19.53 -9.44 16.23
CA LYS A 170 -19.72 -8.00 16.21
C LYS A 170 -19.97 -7.49 17.62
N LEU A 171 -19.34 -6.38 17.99
CA LEU A 171 -19.60 -5.67 19.23
C LEU A 171 -20.59 -4.50 19.02
N PRO A 172 -21.40 -4.16 20.05
CA PRO A 172 -21.55 -4.86 21.33
C PRO A 172 -22.51 -6.06 21.28
N GLU A 173 -23.25 -6.27 20.19
CA GLU A 173 -24.39 -7.20 20.16
C GLU A 173 -24.00 -8.69 20.23
N LYS A 174 -22.72 -9.03 20.04
CA LYS A 174 -22.17 -10.39 19.98
C LYS A 174 -22.78 -11.28 18.90
N ASN A 175 -23.21 -10.67 17.79
CA ASN A 175 -23.65 -11.40 16.62
C ASN A 175 -22.46 -12.07 15.92
N SER A 176 -22.53 -13.37 15.66
CA SER A 176 -21.47 -14.09 14.93
C SER A 176 -21.22 -13.48 13.55
N VAL A 177 -19.95 -13.38 13.17
CA VAL A 177 -19.52 -12.92 11.85
C VAL A 177 -19.07 -14.10 11.03
N ARG A 178 -19.25 -14.05 9.71
CA ARG A 178 -18.76 -15.10 8.82
C ARG A 178 -17.23 -15.05 8.74
N PHE A 179 -16.59 -16.20 8.90
CA PHE A 179 -15.15 -16.34 8.72
C PHE A 179 -14.77 -17.71 8.16
N LYS A 180 -13.52 -17.82 7.70
CA LYS A 180 -12.90 -19.06 7.26
C LYS A 180 -11.50 -19.16 7.87
N VAL A 181 -11.26 -20.21 8.64
CA VAL A 181 -9.93 -20.49 9.19
C VAL A 181 -9.11 -21.26 8.17
N THR A 182 -7.85 -20.85 8.04
CA THR A 182 -6.78 -21.57 7.35
C THR A 182 -5.65 -21.80 8.35
N ARG A 183 -4.63 -22.61 8.02
CA ARG A 183 -3.59 -23.01 8.99
C ARG A 183 -2.94 -21.85 9.76
N LYS A 184 -2.66 -20.72 9.11
CA LYS A 184 -1.98 -19.55 9.72
C LYS A 184 -2.82 -18.27 9.74
N TYR A 185 -3.98 -18.27 9.09
CA TYR A 185 -4.79 -17.07 8.91
C TYR A 185 -6.27 -17.35 9.10
N VAL A 186 -7.00 -16.33 9.56
CA VAL A 186 -8.45 -16.28 9.48
C VAL A 186 -8.86 -15.22 8.46
N ASP A 187 -9.67 -15.63 7.47
CA ASP A 187 -10.32 -14.74 6.52
C ASP A 187 -11.71 -14.39 7.07
N ILE A 188 -11.93 -13.12 7.40
CA ILE A 188 -13.13 -12.56 8.01
C ILE A 188 -13.91 -11.81 6.94
N TYR A 189 -15.23 -11.97 6.96
CA TYR A 189 -16.16 -11.32 6.04
C TYR A 189 -17.13 -10.47 6.86
N PRO A 190 -16.74 -9.23 7.23
CA PRO A 190 -17.62 -8.31 7.92
C PRO A 190 -18.93 -8.14 7.14
N PRO A 191 -20.09 -8.06 7.83
CA PRO A 191 -21.34 -7.74 7.17
C PRO A 191 -21.32 -6.28 6.66
N LYS A 192 -22.43 -5.86 6.04
CA LYS A 192 -22.63 -4.50 5.53
C LYS A 192 -22.20 -3.42 6.54
N LEU A 193 -21.24 -2.59 6.14
CA LEU A 193 -20.69 -1.49 6.94
C LEU A 193 -21.42 -0.19 6.59
N GLN A 194 -22.14 0.38 7.56
CA GLN A 194 -22.81 1.67 7.43
C GLN A 194 -21.83 2.83 7.68
N THR A 195 -21.47 3.03 8.94
CA THR A 195 -20.52 4.07 9.37
C THR A 195 -19.39 3.47 10.19
N PHE A 196 -19.72 2.67 11.19
CA PHE A 196 -18.75 2.08 12.10
C PHE A 196 -19.13 0.64 12.45
N MET A 197 -18.13 -0.21 12.58
CA MET A 197 -18.27 -1.57 13.07
C MET A 197 -17.06 -1.96 13.89
N MET A 198 -17.31 -2.61 15.03
CA MET A 198 -16.28 -3.20 15.86
C MET A 198 -16.47 -4.72 15.89
N LEU A 199 -15.39 -5.47 15.68
CA LEU A 199 -15.37 -6.92 15.76
C LEU A 199 -14.42 -7.35 16.87
N CYS A 200 -14.80 -8.39 17.61
CA CYS A 200 -13.93 -9.11 18.52
C CYS A 200 -13.58 -10.47 17.92
N ILE A 201 -12.32 -10.86 18.03
CA ILE A 201 -11.81 -12.17 17.62
C ILE A 201 -11.16 -12.78 18.86
N GLU A 202 -11.82 -13.74 19.47
CA GLU A 202 -11.30 -14.48 20.62
C GLU A 202 -10.63 -15.76 20.14
N TYR A 203 -9.52 -16.14 20.77
CA TYR A 203 -8.80 -17.37 20.46
C TYR A 203 -8.36 -18.13 21.72
N SER A 204 -8.30 -19.46 21.63
CA SER A 204 -7.86 -20.33 22.74
C SER A 204 -6.62 -21.16 22.44
#